data_AF-A0A6L4AWX3-F1
#
_entry.id   AF-A0A6L4AWX3-F1
#
_cell.length_a   1.000
_cell.length_b   1.000
_cell.length_c   1.000
_cell.angle_alpha   90.00
_cell.angle_beta   90.00
_cell.angle_gamma   90.00
#
_symmetry.space_group_name_H-M   'P 1'
#
loop_
_entity.id
_entity.type
_entity.pdbx_description
1 polymer ?
#
loop_
_entity_poly.entity_id
_entity_poly.type
_entity_poly.pdbx_seq_one_letter_code
_entity_poly.pdbx_strand_id
1 'polypeptide(L)'
;MRGRVRSAMGTAEAAKDWLLAAGVLAGTVALGLLLRARLEPASLALVLVGAVVLVALRTGRRVAAATALTAAIAWNFLFTEPRFTLRIHDAGDIVVFAVMTVAALLVGQLASRQRQQLVELAEARDRLDATRAEADTERLRAALLASVSHDLRTPLSAVIGAASTLAEYGDAMPAADRRELAGSIRSEGERLDRYVQNLLDMARLGSGPLQLQRGWVGFDEIVGETLARLGRLDSTSPVELDLEPGLPPLHVHAALVEQALFNVLENALRHSPPGLPIRLVARRVGERLEIDVDDRGPGIPPADRQRIFEPFQSGSRGSGLGLTIVRGMIGAHGGTVEALDAAGGGARLRLTLPLSEPPGGPDEEEGAK
;
A
#
# COMPACT_ATOMS: atom_id res chain seq x y z
N MET A 1 -15.84 6.23 -7.47
CA MET A 1 -17.30 6.51 -7.34
C MET A 1 -17.89 6.38 -5.93
N ARG A 2 -17.32 5.59 -5.00
CA ARG A 2 -17.90 5.38 -3.64
C ARG A 2 -17.88 6.61 -2.70
N GLY A 3 -16.99 7.59 -2.91
CA GLY A 3 -16.91 8.80 -2.06
C GLY A 3 -18.03 9.83 -2.27
N ARG A 4 -18.53 9.98 -3.52
CA ARG A 4 -19.60 10.94 -3.86
C ARG A 4 -20.98 10.51 -3.35
N VAL A 5 -21.25 9.20 -3.31
CA VAL A 5 -22.54 8.66 -2.82
C VAL A 5 -22.69 8.83 -1.30
N ARG A 6 -21.60 8.67 -0.54
CA ARG A 6 -21.58 8.88 0.92
C ARG A 6 -21.79 10.35 1.30
N SER A 7 -21.23 11.27 0.50
CA SER A 7 -21.43 12.72 0.68
C SER A 7 -22.88 13.14 0.44
N ALA A 8 -23.52 12.63 -0.62
CA ALA A 8 -24.92 12.94 -0.93
C ALA A 8 -25.92 12.35 0.10
N MET A 9 -25.65 11.15 0.62
CA MET A 9 -26.46 10.56 1.71
C MET A 9 -26.37 11.40 2.99
N GLY A 10 -25.17 11.83 3.38
CA GLY A 10 -24.98 12.64 4.58
C GLY A 10 -25.67 14.01 4.52
N THR A 11 -25.76 14.63 3.35
CA THR A 11 -26.51 15.89 3.17
C THR A 11 -28.02 15.69 3.25
N ALA A 12 -28.54 14.56 2.75
CA ALA A 12 -29.97 14.27 2.80
C ALA A 12 -30.44 13.93 4.22
N GLU A 13 -29.66 13.18 4.98
CA GLU A 13 -29.94 12.92 6.41
C GLU A 13 -29.85 14.21 7.24
N ALA A 14 -28.84 15.04 7.00
CA ALA A 14 -28.73 16.33 7.69
C ALA A 14 -29.95 17.23 7.42
N ALA A 15 -30.44 17.31 6.17
CA ALA A 15 -31.62 18.09 5.83
C ALA A 15 -32.90 17.57 6.52
N LYS A 16 -33.04 16.25 6.64
CA LYS A 16 -34.16 15.60 7.33
C LYS A 16 -34.19 15.95 8.83
N ASP A 17 -33.03 15.97 9.48
CA ASP A 17 -32.92 16.33 10.89
C ASP A 17 -33.34 17.78 11.15
N TRP A 18 -32.92 18.72 10.30
CA TRP A 18 -33.34 20.13 10.39
C TRP A 18 -34.84 20.31 10.15
N LEU A 19 -35.42 19.60 9.18
CA LEU A 19 -36.86 19.65 8.92
C LEU A 19 -37.67 19.08 10.09
N LEU A 20 -37.23 17.97 10.68
CA LEU A 20 -37.86 17.39 11.86
C LEU A 20 -37.82 18.37 13.04
N ALA A 21 -36.66 18.96 13.31
CA ALA A 21 -36.49 19.93 14.38
C ALA A 21 -37.39 21.17 14.20
N ALA A 22 -37.41 21.75 12.99
CA ALA A 22 -38.25 22.88 12.67
C ALA A 22 -39.74 22.55 12.81
N GLY A 23 -40.17 21.39 12.32
CA GLY A 23 -41.57 20.94 12.41
C GLY A 23 -42.02 20.70 13.85
N VAL A 24 -41.20 20.02 14.65
CA VAL A 24 -41.49 19.76 16.07
C VAL A 24 -41.55 21.07 16.85
N LEU A 25 -40.60 21.98 16.65
CA LEU A 25 -40.59 23.26 17.35
C LEU A 25 -41.78 24.14 16.95
N ALA A 26 -42.03 24.30 15.66
CA ALA A 26 -43.14 25.10 15.15
C ALA A 26 -44.51 24.56 15.62
N GLY A 27 -44.71 23.24 15.56
CA GLY A 27 -45.92 22.58 16.06
C GLY A 27 -46.11 22.79 17.56
N THR A 28 -45.02 22.68 18.33
CA THR A 28 -45.07 22.89 19.79
C THR A 28 -45.39 24.33 20.16
N VAL A 29 -44.79 25.31 19.47
CA VAL A 29 -45.07 26.74 19.67
C VAL A 29 -46.52 27.06 19.26
N ALA A 30 -47.00 26.56 18.12
CA ALA A 30 -48.38 26.77 17.67
C ALA A 30 -49.40 26.19 18.65
N LEU A 31 -49.17 24.97 19.14
CA LEU A 31 -49.99 24.34 20.15
C LEU A 31 -49.98 25.14 21.46
N GLY A 32 -48.80 25.61 21.87
CA GLY A 32 -48.65 26.46 23.04
C GLY A 32 -49.44 27.77 22.93
N LEU A 33 -49.40 28.44 21.77
CA LEU A 33 -50.16 29.66 21.51
C LEU A 33 -51.68 29.45 21.56
N LEU A 34 -52.16 28.28 21.12
CA LEU A 34 -53.58 27.92 21.17
C LEU A 34 -54.05 27.64 22.61
N LEU A 35 -53.21 26.97 23.40
CA LEU A 35 -53.54 26.56 24.76
C LEU A 35 -53.21 27.60 25.83
N ARG A 36 -52.55 28.72 25.46
CA ARG A 36 -52.11 29.75 26.40
C ARG A 36 -53.21 30.37 27.26
N ALA A 37 -54.45 30.38 26.78
CA ALA A 37 -55.59 30.92 27.53
C ALA A 37 -56.17 29.91 28.54
N ARG A 38 -55.75 28.63 28.48
CA ARG A 38 -56.29 27.54 29.28
C ARG A 38 -55.28 26.87 30.21
N LEU A 39 -53.99 27.04 29.94
CA LEU A 39 -52.90 26.41 30.68
C LEU A 39 -52.02 27.46 31.35
N GLU A 40 -51.46 27.11 32.50
CA GLU A 40 -50.45 27.93 33.16
C GLU A 40 -49.14 27.95 32.37
N PRO A 41 -48.36 29.06 32.44
CA PRO A 41 -47.08 29.19 31.76
C PRO A 41 -46.11 28.03 32.06
N ALA A 42 -46.08 27.55 33.31
CA ALA A 42 -45.21 26.43 33.70
C ALA A 42 -45.52 25.13 32.92
N SER A 43 -46.79 24.87 32.62
CA SER A 43 -47.21 23.68 31.86
C SER A 43 -46.77 23.77 30.40
N LEU A 44 -46.85 24.96 29.80
CA LEU A 44 -46.41 25.20 28.43
C LEU A 44 -44.89 25.08 28.29
N ALA A 45 -44.13 25.52 29.30
CA ALA A 45 -42.69 25.38 29.33
C ALA A 45 -42.26 23.91 29.30
N LEU A 46 -42.94 23.04 30.08
CA LEU A 46 -42.67 21.60 30.09
C LEU A 46 -42.86 20.95 28.71
N VAL A 47 -43.91 21.33 27.98
CA VAL A 47 -44.14 20.82 26.62
C VAL A 47 -43.03 21.26 25.67
N LEU A 48 -42.59 22.51 25.77
CA LEU A 48 -41.48 23.02 24.95
C LEU A 48 -40.14 22.34 25.28
N VAL A 49 -39.86 22.11 26.57
CA VAL A 49 -38.68 21.34 27.01
C VAL A 49 -38.74 19.92 26.46
N GLY A 50 -39.89 19.26 26.55
CA GLY A 50 -40.09 17.91 26.01
C GLY A 50 -39.82 17.84 24.51
N ALA A 51 -40.24 18.85 23.75
CA ALA A 51 -39.95 18.95 22.32
C ALA A 51 -38.45 19.08 22.02
N VAL A 52 -37.73 19.91 22.78
CA VAL A 52 -36.26 20.05 22.65
C VAL A 52 -35.54 18.74 22.95
N VAL A 53 -35.96 18.04 24.02
CA VAL A 53 -35.39 16.73 24.39
C VAL A 53 -35.67 15.69 23.30
N LEU A 54 -36.89 15.65 22.75
CA LEU A 54 -37.24 14.73 21.67
C LEU A 54 -36.36 14.94 20.43
N VAL A 55 -36.16 16.20 20.03
CA VAL A 55 -35.27 16.55 18.91
C VAL A 55 -33.83 16.15 19.23
N ALA A 56 -33.36 16.40 20.46
CA ALA A 56 -32.02 16.04 20.89
C ALA A 56 -31.74 14.53 20.90
N LEU A 57 -32.76 13.72 21.19
CA LEU A 57 -32.64 12.25 21.15
C LEU A 57 -32.68 11.67 19.73
N ARG A 58 -33.20 12.43 18.75
CA ARG A 58 -33.46 11.94 17.39
C ARG A 58 -32.54 12.53 16.32
N THR A 59 -31.86 13.64 16.61
CA THR A 59 -31.08 14.40 15.62
C THR A 59 -29.65 14.64 16.09
N GLY A 60 -28.79 15.09 15.17
CA GLY A 60 -27.40 15.44 15.50
C GLY A 60 -27.24 16.65 16.46
N ARG A 61 -26.09 16.73 17.14
CA ARG A 61 -25.75 17.80 18.12
C ARG A 61 -26.05 19.22 17.62
N ARG A 62 -25.71 19.53 16.37
CA ARG A 62 -25.86 20.89 15.80
C ARG A 62 -27.33 21.29 15.74
N VAL A 63 -28.20 20.36 15.37
CA VAL A 63 -29.65 20.54 15.26
C VAL A 63 -30.27 20.66 16.65
N ALA A 64 -29.90 19.77 17.57
CA ALA A 64 -30.35 19.80 18.96
C ALA A 64 -29.99 21.12 19.68
N ALA A 65 -28.74 21.58 19.55
CA ALA A 65 -28.29 22.83 20.16
C ALA A 65 -29.00 24.06 19.56
N ALA A 66 -29.16 24.11 18.24
CA ALA A 66 -29.92 25.18 17.58
C ALA A 66 -31.37 25.20 18.05
N THR A 67 -32.00 24.02 18.14
CA THR A 67 -33.39 23.86 18.60
C THR A 67 -33.58 24.38 20.03
N ALA A 68 -32.67 24.03 20.95
CA ALA A 68 -32.73 24.52 22.33
C ALA A 68 -32.60 26.06 22.40
N LEU A 69 -31.70 26.64 21.60
CA LEU A 69 -31.50 28.08 21.55
C LEU A 69 -32.72 28.81 20.99
N THR A 70 -33.26 28.31 19.86
CA THR A 70 -34.47 28.87 19.24
C THR A 70 -35.69 28.70 20.15
N ALA A 71 -35.81 27.57 20.86
CA ALA A 71 -36.86 27.35 21.85
C ALA A 71 -36.78 28.36 23.00
N ALA A 72 -35.59 28.62 23.54
CA ALA A 72 -35.41 29.59 24.62
C ALA A 72 -35.78 31.02 24.17
N ILE A 73 -35.36 31.42 22.96
CA ILE A 73 -35.73 32.73 22.39
C ILE A 73 -37.23 32.82 22.14
N ALA A 74 -37.83 31.79 21.55
CA ALA A 74 -39.26 31.74 21.27
C ALA A 74 -40.09 31.78 22.57
N TRP A 75 -39.64 31.09 23.61
CA TRP A 75 -40.26 31.12 24.93
C TRP A 75 -40.30 32.54 25.49
N ASN A 76 -39.13 33.19 25.57
CA ASN A 76 -39.01 34.52 26.14
C ASN A 76 -39.77 35.58 25.33
N PHE A 77 -39.81 35.46 24.00
CA PHE A 77 -40.47 36.44 23.15
C PHE A 77 -42.00 36.30 23.10
N LEU A 78 -42.53 35.06 23.11
CA LEU A 78 -43.95 34.79 22.85
C LEU A 78 -44.77 34.51 24.12
N PHE A 79 -44.16 33.95 25.17
CA PHE A 79 -44.88 33.40 26.32
C PHE A 79 -44.61 34.16 27.64
N THR A 80 -43.46 34.84 27.77
CA THR A 80 -43.14 35.69 28.92
C THR A 80 -43.81 37.08 28.81
N GLU A 81 -44.33 37.62 29.91
CA GLU A 81 -44.89 38.98 29.98
C GLU A 81 -43.84 39.99 30.48
N PRO A 82 -43.70 41.20 29.86
CA PRO A 82 -44.44 41.72 28.72
C PRO A 82 -44.01 41.09 27.39
N ARG A 83 -45.01 40.65 26.62
CA ARG A 83 -44.83 39.90 25.37
C ARG A 83 -44.21 40.76 24.28
N PHE A 84 -43.52 40.11 23.35
CA PHE A 84 -42.77 40.75 22.26
C PHE A 84 -41.60 41.62 22.76
N THR A 85 -41.13 41.35 23.99
CA THR A 85 -39.95 41.99 24.58
C THR A 85 -39.04 40.91 25.15
N LEU A 86 -37.73 41.18 25.23
CA LEU A 86 -36.75 40.25 25.81
C LEU A 86 -36.50 40.54 27.31
N ARG A 87 -37.50 41.06 28.03
CA ARG A 87 -37.37 41.45 29.44
C ARG A 87 -37.83 40.32 30.36
N ILE A 88 -36.94 39.86 31.21
CA ILE A 88 -37.20 38.83 32.24
C ILE A 88 -37.64 39.57 33.51
N HIS A 89 -38.87 39.35 34.00
CA HIS A 89 -39.41 40.05 35.17
C HIS A 89 -39.91 39.11 36.27
N ASP A 90 -40.20 37.84 35.95
CA ASP A 90 -40.78 36.87 36.89
C ASP A 90 -39.82 35.72 37.23
N ALA A 91 -39.96 35.14 38.42
CA ALA A 91 -39.17 33.99 38.88
C ALA A 91 -39.42 32.74 38.02
N GLY A 92 -40.61 32.61 37.42
CA GLY A 92 -40.94 31.52 36.50
C GLY A 92 -40.09 31.51 35.23
N ASP A 93 -39.74 32.67 34.69
CA ASP A 93 -38.92 32.79 33.49
C ASP A 93 -37.48 32.31 33.72
N ILE A 94 -36.95 32.57 34.93
CA ILE A 94 -35.63 32.12 35.37
C ILE A 94 -35.58 30.59 35.42
N VAL A 95 -36.65 29.94 35.87
CA VAL A 95 -36.74 28.47 35.92
C VAL A 95 -36.69 27.86 34.51
N VAL A 96 -37.46 28.40 33.56
CA VAL A 96 -37.46 27.87 32.18
C VAL A 96 -36.10 28.07 31.50
N PHE A 97 -35.50 29.25 31.70
CA PHE A 97 -34.15 29.52 31.20
C PHE A 97 -33.11 28.57 31.79
N ALA A 98 -33.18 28.30 33.10
CA ALA A 98 -32.31 27.35 33.77
C ALA A 98 -32.48 25.93 33.22
N VAL A 99 -33.72 25.46 33.04
CA VAL A 99 -34.02 24.13 32.47
C VAL A 99 -33.50 24.00 31.04
N MET A 100 -33.72 25.01 30.20
CA MET A 100 -33.19 25.04 28.82
C MET A 100 -31.66 25.02 28.77
N THR A 101 -31.01 25.75 29.68
CA THR A 101 -29.55 25.76 29.82
C THR A 101 -29.02 24.38 30.20
N VAL A 102 -29.66 23.71 31.18
CA VAL A 102 -29.30 22.34 31.58
C VAL A 102 -29.51 21.36 30.42
N ALA A 103 -30.61 21.45 29.68
CA ALA A 103 -30.85 20.61 28.51
C ALA A 103 -29.76 20.79 27.44
N ALA A 104 -29.37 22.03 27.14
CA ALA A 104 -28.29 22.33 26.19
C ALA A 104 -26.93 21.77 26.66
N LEU A 105 -26.61 21.88 27.96
CA LEU A 105 -25.39 21.32 28.54
C LEU A 105 -25.35 19.79 28.47
N LEU A 106 -26.48 19.12 28.78
CA LEU A 106 -26.59 17.66 28.69
C LEU A 106 -26.37 17.16 27.25
N VAL A 107 -26.95 17.84 26.26
CA VAL A 107 -26.74 17.54 24.84
C VAL A 107 -25.29 17.76 24.45
N GLY A 108 -24.68 18.85 24.91
CA GLY A 108 -23.25 19.12 24.71
C GLY A 108 -22.36 18.02 25.28
N GLN A 109 -22.66 17.56 26.49
CA GLN A 109 -21.88 16.53 27.20
C GLN A 109 -22.01 15.15 26.55
N LEU A 110 -23.23 14.73 26.17
CA LEU A 110 -23.48 13.46 25.50
C LEU A 110 -22.72 13.37 24.17
N ALA A 111 -22.74 14.46 23.41
CA ALA A 111 -22.06 14.50 22.13
C ALA A 111 -20.53 14.59 22.24
N SER A 112 -20.01 15.19 23.32
CA SER A 112 -18.57 15.11 23.63
C SER A 112 -18.15 13.67 23.91
N ARG A 113 -18.94 12.91 24.69
CA ARG A 113 -18.69 11.49 25.00
C ARG A 113 -18.68 10.62 23.74
N GLN A 114 -19.65 10.80 22.83
CA GLN A 114 -19.65 10.08 21.56
C GLN A 114 -18.39 10.36 20.73
N ARG A 115 -17.93 11.62 20.69
CA ARG A 115 -16.72 11.97 19.94
C ARG A 115 -15.47 11.32 20.54
N GLN A 116 -15.37 11.28 21.87
CA GLN A 116 -14.26 10.62 22.57
C GLN A 116 -14.23 9.11 22.25
N GLN A 117 -15.37 8.43 22.30
CA GLN A 117 -15.45 7.01 21.97
C GLN A 117 -15.02 6.71 20.52
N LEU A 118 -15.40 7.56 19.56
CA LEU A 118 -14.99 7.39 18.16
C LEU A 118 -13.47 7.56 17.97
N VAL A 119 -12.86 8.51 18.68
CA VAL A 119 -11.41 8.73 18.63
C VAL A 119 -10.67 7.55 19.29
N GLU A 120 -11.13 7.10 20.46
CA GLU A 120 -10.54 5.94 21.15
C GLU A 120 -10.61 4.67 20.29
N LEU A 121 -11.73 4.41 19.62
CA LEU A 121 -11.87 3.27 18.71
C LEU A 121 -10.95 3.37 17.50
N ALA A 122 -10.77 4.57 16.93
CA ALA A 122 -9.84 4.79 15.82
C ALA A 122 -8.39 4.54 16.27
N GLU A 123 -7.98 5.10 17.41
CA GLU A 123 -6.64 4.89 17.95
C GLU A 123 -6.38 3.42 18.32
N ALA A 124 -7.35 2.74 18.92
CA ALA A 124 -7.23 1.32 19.26
C ALA A 124 -7.08 0.46 18.00
N ARG A 125 -7.81 0.80 16.93
CA ARG A 125 -7.69 0.14 15.63
C ARG A 125 -6.32 0.38 15.01
N ASP A 126 -5.85 1.63 14.98
CA ASP A 126 -4.55 1.98 14.41
C ASP A 126 -3.41 1.27 15.15
N ARG A 127 -3.49 1.17 16.49
CA ARG A 127 -2.54 0.41 17.32
C ARG A 127 -2.56 -1.08 16.96
N LEU A 128 -3.74 -1.69 16.83
CA LEU A 128 -3.86 -3.10 16.45
C LEU A 128 -3.31 -3.37 15.05
N ASP A 129 -3.57 -2.49 14.08
CA ASP A 129 -3.08 -2.62 12.72
C ASP A 129 -1.55 -2.45 12.66
N ALA A 130 -0.97 -1.54 13.45
CA ALA A 130 0.48 -1.40 13.60
C ALA A 130 1.14 -2.64 14.22
N THR A 131 0.61 -3.15 15.33
CA THR A 131 1.15 -4.36 15.98
C THR A 131 1.05 -5.59 15.09
N ARG A 132 -0.02 -5.72 14.30
CA ARG A 132 -0.15 -6.79 13.30
C ARG A 132 0.90 -6.68 12.21
N ALA A 133 1.10 -5.48 11.65
CA ALA A 133 2.12 -5.26 10.63
C ALA A 133 3.53 -5.60 11.14
N GLU A 134 3.86 -5.23 12.38
CA GLU A 134 5.11 -5.59 13.06
C GLU A 134 5.25 -7.11 13.25
N ALA A 135 4.19 -7.78 13.75
CA ALA A 135 4.20 -9.23 13.94
C ALA A 135 4.34 -10.00 12.62
N ASP A 136 3.72 -9.51 11.55
CA ASP A 136 3.82 -10.12 10.22
C ASP A 136 5.21 -9.92 9.61
N THR A 137 5.83 -8.75 9.81
CA THR A 137 7.24 -8.54 9.42
C THR A 137 8.18 -9.44 10.20
N GLU A 138 7.97 -9.61 11.50
CA GLU A 138 8.83 -10.46 12.33
C GLU A 138 8.66 -11.95 12.00
N ARG A 139 7.44 -12.40 11.72
CA ARG A 139 7.18 -13.76 11.23
C ARG A 139 7.83 -14.00 9.87
N LEU A 140 7.77 -13.02 8.97
CA LEU A 140 8.43 -13.10 7.67
C LEU A 140 9.95 -13.18 7.86
N ARG A 141 10.55 -12.34 8.72
CA ARG A 141 11.98 -12.42 9.07
C ARG A 141 12.38 -13.78 9.63
N ALA A 142 11.61 -14.31 10.58
CA ALA A 142 11.88 -15.61 11.18
C ALA A 142 11.78 -16.76 10.15
N ALA A 143 10.76 -16.72 9.29
CA ALA A 143 10.60 -17.71 8.21
C ALA A 143 11.73 -17.62 7.16
N LEU A 144 12.15 -16.40 6.80
CA LEU A 144 13.29 -16.15 5.91
C LEU A 144 14.58 -16.75 6.49
N LEU A 145 14.88 -16.47 7.76
CA LEU A 145 16.07 -16.98 8.45
C LEU A 145 16.08 -18.52 8.56
N ALA A 146 14.93 -19.11 8.88
CA ALA A 146 14.78 -20.56 8.98
C ALA A 146 14.97 -21.26 7.63
N SER A 147 14.36 -20.74 6.55
CA SER A 147 14.48 -21.31 5.20
C SER A 147 15.90 -21.19 4.66
N VAL A 148 16.53 -20.03 4.82
CA VAL A 148 17.90 -19.82 4.34
C VAL A 148 18.87 -20.78 5.04
N SER A 149 18.71 -20.96 6.35
CA SER A 149 19.54 -21.89 7.11
C SER A 149 19.46 -23.32 6.58
N HIS A 150 18.27 -23.76 6.14
CA HIS A 150 18.07 -25.07 5.53
C HIS A 150 18.71 -25.16 4.13
N ASP A 151 18.55 -24.12 3.32
CA ASP A 151 19.01 -24.08 1.93
C ASP A 151 20.52 -23.87 1.80
N LEU A 152 21.18 -23.31 2.83
CA LEU A 152 22.64 -23.28 2.94
C LEU A 152 23.20 -24.62 3.47
N ARG A 153 22.47 -25.32 4.36
CA ARG A 153 22.94 -26.57 4.96
C ARG A 153 23.09 -27.68 3.93
N THR A 154 22.15 -27.80 3.00
CA THR A 154 22.14 -28.85 1.98
C THR A 154 23.38 -28.83 1.05
N PRO A 155 23.70 -27.72 0.35
CA PRO A 155 24.90 -27.64 -0.48
C PRO A 155 26.18 -27.71 0.36
N LEU A 156 26.19 -27.16 1.57
CA LEU A 156 27.33 -27.26 2.48
C LEU A 156 27.60 -28.71 2.89
N SER A 157 26.57 -29.50 3.19
CA SER A 157 26.72 -30.93 3.48
C SER A 157 27.27 -31.71 2.29
N ALA A 158 26.88 -31.35 1.06
CA ALA A 158 27.43 -31.95 -0.16
C ALA A 158 28.92 -31.60 -0.35
N VAL A 159 29.30 -30.33 -0.13
CA VAL A 159 30.71 -29.89 -0.16
C VAL A 159 31.54 -30.63 0.88
N ILE A 160 31.06 -30.70 2.13
CA ILE A 160 31.75 -31.40 3.22
C ILE A 160 31.89 -32.88 2.89
N GLY A 161 30.84 -33.54 2.42
CA GLY A 161 30.87 -34.96 2.05
C GLY A 161 31.89 -35.24 0.94
N ALA A 162 31.84 -34.50 -0.16
CA ALA A 162 32.78 -34.66 -1.26
C ALA A 162 34.23 -34.35 -0.86
N ALA A 163 34.45 -33.32 -0.03
CA ALA A 163 35.77 -32.96 0.47
C ALA A 163 36.33 -34.02 1.42
N SER A 164 35.50 -34.57 2.32
CA SER A 164 35.88 -35.67 3.20
C SER A 164 36.23 -36.94 2.41
N THR A 165 35.45 -37.30 1.39
CA THR A 165 35.76 -38.45 0.52
C THR A 165 37.08 -38.25 -0.24
N LEU A 166 37.34 -37.04 -0.74
CA LEU A 166 38.62 -36.69 -1.36
C LEU A 166 39.79 -36.76 -0.37
N ALA A 167 39.60 -36.30 0.86
CA ALA A 167 40.65 -36.31 1.88
C ALA A 167 41.00 -37.73 2.36
N GLU A 168 40.01 -38.61 2.48
CA GLU A 168 40.18 -39.95 3.05
C GLU A 168 40.56 -41.01 1.99
N TYR A 169 40.03 -40.90 0.78
CA TYR A 169 40.22 -41.90 -0.28
C TYR A 169 40.91 -41.35 -1.55
N GLY A 170 41.34 -40.09 -1.53
CA GLY A 170 41.83 -39.34 -2.70
C GLY A 170 42.98 -39.99 -3.47
N ASP A 171 43.89 -40.65 -2.76
CA ASP A 171 45.07 -41.28 -3.35
C ASP A 171 44.76 -42.65 -3.97
N ALA A 172 43.72 -43.33 -3.47
CA ALA A 172 43.29 -44.66 -3.92
C ALA A 172 42.24 -44.61 -5.04
N MET A 173 41.67 -43.43 -5.33
CA MET A 173 40.62 -43.26 -6.33
C MET A 173 41.14 -42.93 -7.74
N PRO A 174 40.43 -43.36 -8.80
CA PRO A 174 40.69 -42.95 -10.17
C PRO A 174 40.71 -41.43 -10.34
N ALA A 175 41.56 -40.94 -11.25
CA ALA A 175 41.66 -39.52 -11.53
C ALA A 175 40.36 -38.90 -12.08
N ALA A 176 39.47 -39.70 -12.68
CA ALA A 176 38.16 -39.26 -13.15
C ALA A 176 37.25 -38.89 -11.97
N ASP A 177 37.04 -39.84 -11.04
CA ASP A 177 36.21 -39.69 -9.85
C ASP A 177 36.72 -38.54 -8.95
N ARG A 178 38.04 -38.39 -8.83
CA ARG A 178 38.67 -37.28 -8.10
C ARG A 178 38.33 -35.91 -8.72
N ARG A 179 38.28 -35.81 -10.05
CA ARG A 179 37.87 -34.58 -10.75
C ARG A 179 36.36 -34.34 -10.62
N GLU A 180 35.56 -35.39 -10.60
CA GLU A 180 34.11 -35.28 -10.40
C GLU A 180 33.77 -34.72 -9.02
N LEU A 181 34.37 -35.27 -7.95
CA LEU A 181 34.19 -34.76 -6.59
C LEU A 181 34.69 -33.31 -6.45
N ALA A 182 35.84 -32.98 -7.03
CA ALA A 182 36.34 -31.60 -7.04
C ALA A 182 35.42 -30.65 -7.84
N GLY A 183 34.84 -31.13 -8.94
CA GLY A 183 33.84 -30.41 -9.71
C GLY A 183 32.57 -30.13 -8.90
N SER A 184 32.08 -31.14 -8.17
CA SER A 184 30.90 -31.03 -7.28
C SER A 184 31.12 -30.01 -6.16
N ILE A 185 32.29 -30.02 -5.51
CA ILE A 185 32.66 -29.02 -4.50
C ILE A 185 32.62 -27.62 -5.09
N ARG A 186 33.22 -27.42 -6.28
CA ARG A 186 33.24 -26.13 -6.95
C ARG A 186 31.84 -25.64 -7.29
N SER A 187 31.00 -26.49 -7.90
CA SER A 187 29.64 -26.10 -8.29
C SER A 187 28.74 -25.76 -7.10
N GLU A 188 28.84 -26.51 -6.00
CA GLU A 188 28.08 -26.22 -4.78
C GLU A 188 28.62 -24.98 -4.05
N GLY A 189 29.94 -24.73 -4.09
CA GLY A 189 30.55 -23.50 -3.58
C GLY A 189 30.09 -22.25 -4.34
N GLU A 190 30.09 -22.29 -5.67
CA GLU A 190 29.56 -21.22 -6.52
C GLU A 190 28.05 -20.99 -6.29
N ARG A 191 27.31 -22.07 -6.00
CA ARG A 191 25.88 -21.99 -5.68
C ARG A 191 25.63 -21.36 -4.31
N LEU A 192 26.43 -21.71 -3.30
CA LEU A 192 26.41 -21.09 -1.97
C LEU A 192 26.72 -19.59 -2.05
N ASP A 193 27.72 -19.19 -2.83
CA ASP A 193 28.06 -17.78 -3.04
C ASP A 193 26.88 -16.99 -3.62
N ARG A 194 26.22 -17.52 -4.67
CA ARG A 194 25.00 -16.91 -5.22
C ARG A 194 23.88 -16.77 -4.18
N TYR A 195 23.69 -17.76 -3.30
CA TYR A 195 22.68 -17.67 -2.23
C TYR A 195 23.01 -16.61 -1.18
N VAL A 196 24.27 -16.49 -0.79
CA VAL A 196 24.71 -15.47 0.17
C VAL A 196 24.54 -14.08 -0.43
N GLN A 197 24.90 -13.87 -1.69
CA GLN A 197 24.71 -12.58 -2.37
C GLN A 197 23.22 -12.20 -2.47
N ASN A 198 22.36 -13.13 -2.89
CA ASN A 198 20.91 -12.90 -2.96
C ASN A 198 20.30 -12.54 -1.59
N LEU A 199 20.80 -13.12 -0.49
CA LEU A 199 20.37 -12.77 0.86
C LEU A 199 20.86 -11.40 1.28
N LEU A 200 22.12 -11.05 0.98
CA LEU A 200 22.68 -9.73 1.29
C LEU A 200 21.95 -8.63 0.52
N ASP A 201 21.59 -8.88 -0.73
CA ASP A 201 20.75 -7.98 -1.52
C ASP A 201 19.38 -7.80 -0.88
N MET A 202 18.76 -8.89 -0.40
CA MET A 202 17.47 -8.83 0.30
C MET A 202 17.55 -8.08 1.64
N ALA A 203 18.59 -8.30 2.43
CA ALA A 203 18.78 -7.61 3.71
C ALA A 203 19.00 -6.10 3.52
N ARG A 204 19.67 -5.71 2.43
CA ARG A 204 19.82 -4.31 2.01
C ARG A 204 18.47 -3.70 1.56
N LEU A 205 17.63 -4.49 0.88
CA LEU A 205 16.33 -4.03 0.37
C LEU A 205 15.22 -3.97 1.45
N GLY A 206 15.28 -4.82 2.48
CA GLY A 206 14.21 -4.96 3.49
C GLY A 206 14.31 -4.06 4.72
N SER A 207 15.37 -3.24 4.85
CA SER A 207 15.72 -2.51 6.07
C SER A 207 15.62 -0.98 5.88
N GLY A 208 14.41 -0.42 5.89
CA GLY A 208 14.19 1.04 5.88
C GLY A 208 14.34 1.73 4.52
N PRO A 209 14.13 3.06 4.42
CA PRO A 209 14.25 3.78 3.15
C PRO A 209 15.72 3.74 2.70
N LEU A 210 16.02 2.88 1.73
CA LEU A 210 17.33 2.87 1.09
C LEU A 210 17.64 4.28 0.59
N GLN A 211 18.79 4.81 0.98
CA GLN A 211 19.43 5.88 0.22
C GLN A 211 19.92 5.26 -1.09
N LEU A 212 19.00 5.08 -2.04
CA LEU A 212 19.28 4.65 -3.40
C LEU A 212 20.21 5.72 -4.02
N GLN A 213 21.49 5.39 -4.21
CA GLN A 213 22.40 6.25 -4.97
C GLN A 213 21.98 6.16 -6.44
N ARG A 214 21.18 7.11 -6.89
CA ARG A 214 20.70 7.18 -8.28
C ARG A 214 21.61 8.08 -9.09
N GLY A 215 21.86 7.69 -10.32
CA GLY A 215 22.54 8.49 -11.34
C GLY A 215 21.78 8.40 -12.65
N TRP A 216 22.09 9.32 -13.56
CA TRP A 216 21.60 9.27 -14.94
C TRP A 216 22.45 8.28 -15.73
N VAL A 217 21.84 7.20 -16.21
CA VAL A 217 22.53 6.12 -16.92
C VAL A 217 21.73 5.70 -18.15
N GLY A 218 22.40 5.48 -19.27
CA GLY A 218 21.78 4.99 -20.50
C GLY A 218 21.28 3.55 -20.32
N PHE A 219 20.11 3.23 -20.86
CA PHE A 219 19.59 1.86 -20.77
C PHE A 219 20.47 0.86 -21.56
N ASP A 220 21.08 1.31 -22.65
CA ASP A 220 22.05 0.58 -23.45
C ASP A 220 23.29 0.15 -22.66
N GLU A 221 23.79 1.00 -21.76
CA GLU A 221 24.91 0.69 -20.87
C GLU A 221 24.55 -0.44 -19.89
N ILE A 222 23.37 -0.35 -19.27
CA ILE A 222 22.85 -1.37 -18.34
C ILE A 222 22.68 -2.72 -19.07
N VAL A 223 22.12 -2.70 -20.28
CA VAL A 223 21.97 -3.90 -21.10
C VAL A 223 23.33 -4.48 -21.48
N GLY A 224 24.27 -3.63 -21.91
CA GLY A 224 25.63 -4.04 -22.28
C GLY A 224 26.33 -4.82 -21.17
N GLU A 225 26.34 -4.29 -19.93
CA GLU A 225 26.96 -4.97 -18.79
C GLU A 225 26.24 -6.25 -18.40
N THR A 226 24.90 -6.23 -18.44
CA THR A 226 24.10 -7.42 -18.13
C THR A 226 24.40 -8.56 -19.11
N LEU A 227 24.48 -8.29 -20.41
CA LEU A 227 24.77 -9.29 -21.44
C LEU A 227 26.22 -9.76 -21.39
N ALA A 228 27.17 -8.87 -21.11
CA ALA A 228 28.57 -9.25 -20.90
C ALA A 228 28.71 -10.23 -19.74
N ARG A 229 27.93 -10.04 -18.66
CA ARG A 229 27.86 -10.98 -17.54
C ARG A 229 27.17 -12.29 -17.91
N LEU A 230 26.04 -12.22 -18.62
CA LEU A 230 25.28 -13.41 -19.05
C LEU A 230 26.10 -14.31 -19.99
N GLY A 231 26.82 -13.73 -20.95
CA GLY A 231 27.66 -14.45 -21.91
C GLY A 231 28.82 -15.23 -21.28
N ARG A 232 29.25 -14.87 -20.06
CA ARG A 232 30.23 -15.65 -19.29
C ARG A 232 29.64 -16.94 -18.68
N LEU A 233 28.32 -16.97 -18.46
CA LEU A 233 27.61 -18.13 -17.90
C LEU A 233 27.09 -19.07 -19.00
N ASP A 234 26.52 -18.51 -20.06
CA ASP A 234 26.00 -19.27 -21.19
C ASP A 234 26.35 -18.56 -22.50
N SER A 235 27.13 -19.24 -23.34
CA SER A 235 27.52 -18.78 -24.69
C SER A 235 26.75 -19.50 -25.80
N THR A 236 25.84 -20.40 -25.44
CA THR A 236 25.12 -21.28 -26.38
C THR A 236 23.75 -20.77 -26.79
N SER A 237 23.12 -19.93 -25.95
CA SER A 237 21.80 -19.37 -26.20
C SER A 237 21.89 -17.89 -26.59
N PRO A 238 21.54 -17.51 -27.82
CA PRO A 238 21.61 -16.11 -28.26
C PRO A 238 20.55 -15.24 -27.58
N VAL A 239 20.89 -13.99 -27.26
CA VAL A 239 19.93 -12.96 -26.83
C VAL A 239 19.69 -11.99 -27.97
N GLU A 240 18.44 -11.91 -28.44
CA GLU A 240 18.00 -10.98 -29.48
C GLU A 240 17.60 -9.64 -28.85
N LEU A 241 18.25 -8.56 -29.30
CA LEU A 241 17.99 -7.21 -28.81
C LEU A 241 17.10 -6.44 -29.77
N ASP A 242 16.08 -5.83 -29.21
CA ASP A 242 15.18 -4.93 -29.93
C ASP A 242 14.92 -3.70 -29.04
N LEU A 243 15.88 -2.79 -29.02
CA LEU A 243 15.83 -1.56 -28.22
C LEU A 243 15.38 -0.40 -29.10
N GLU A 244 14.40 0.38 -28.62
CA GLU A 244 13.99 1.59 -29.33
C GLU A 244 15.17 2.56 -29.46
N PRO A 245 15.46 3.11 -30.65
CA PRO A 245 16.50 4.11 -30.80
C PRO A 245 16.17 5.39 -30.02
N GLY A 246 17.16 5.99 -29.34
CA GLY A 246 17.00 7.27 -28.66
C GLY A 246 16.23 7.21 -27.33
N LEU A 247 16.26 6.07 -26.63
CA LEU A 247 15.72 5.98 -25.27
C LEU A 247 16.42 6.99 -24.34
N PRO A 248 15.66 7.76 -23.53
CA PRO A 248 16.24 8.71 -22.60
C PRO A 248 16.97 7.99 -21.46
N PRO A 249 17.94 8.67 -20.80
CA PRO A 249 18.65 8.10 -19.66
C PRO A 249 17.69 7.87 -18.49
N LEU A 250 17.98 6.83 -17.70
CA LEU A 250 17.23 6.45 -16.51
C LEU A 250 17.88 7.06 -15.27
N HIS A 251 17.08 7.62 -14.36
CA HIS A 251 17.55 8.08 -13.06
C HIS A 251 17.44 6.95 -12.01
N VAL A 252 18.40 6.04 -12.05
CA VAL A 252 18.35 4.75 -11.32
C VAL A 252 19.69 4.42 -10.65
N HIS A 253 19.68 3.42 -9.78
CA HIS A 253 20.90 2.77 -9.31
C HIS A 253 21.26 1.65 -10.28
N ALA A 254 22.23 1.90 -11.17
CA ALA A 254 22.56 1.01 -12.29
C ALA A 254 22.76 -0.45 -11.88
N ALA A 255 23.56 -0.72 -10.84
CA ALA A 255 23.87 -2.09 -10.40
C ALA A 255 22.63 -2.89 -9.94
N LEU A 256 21.61 -2.23 -9.39
CA LEU A 256 20.38 -2.90 -8.96
C LEU A 256 19.46 -3.21 -10.15
N VAL A 257 19.44 -2.33 -11.15
CA VAL A 257 18.69 -2.56 -12.38
C VAL A 257 19.37 -3.64 -13.24
N GLU A 258 20.70 -3.61 -13.32
CA GLU A 258 21.52 -4.66 -13.94
C GLU A 258 21.25 -6.01 -13.28
N GLN A 259 21.29 -6.09 -11.95
CA GLN A 259 21.00 -7.32 -11.21
C GLN A 259 19.56 -7.81 -11.42
N ALA A 260 18.59 -6.90 -11.47
CA ALA A 260 17.21 -7.26 -11.79
C ALA A 260 17.08 -7.84 -13.20
N LEU A 261 17.70 -7.20 -14.20
CA LEU A 261 17.68 -7.66 -15.59
C LEU A 261 18.41 -9.00 -15.74
N PHE A 262 19.56 -9.16 -15.09
CA PHE A 262 20.32 -10.40 -15.04
C PHE A 262 19.47 -11.55 -14.48
N ASN A 263 18.79 -11.34 -13.35
CA ASN A 263 17.94 -12.36 -12.73
C ASN A 263 16.79 -12.80 -13.64
N VAL A 264 16.19 -11.86 -14.39
CA VAL A 264 15.12 -12.16 -15.34
C VAL A 264 15.67 -12.94 -16.54
N LEU A 265 16.81 -12.53 -17.11
CA LEU A 265 17.44 -13.21 -18.24
C LEU A 265 17.97 -14.61 -17.87
N GLU A 266 18.58 -14.76 -16.69
CA GLU A 266 19.02 -16.06 -16.17
C GLU A 266 17.82 -16.99 -15.98
N ASN A 267 16.70 -16.47 -15.49
CA ASN A 267 15.47 -17.24 -15.34
C ASN A 267 14.90 -17.67 -16.71
N ALA A 268 14.93 -16.77 -17.71
CA ALA A 268 14.52 -17.08 -19.08
C ALA A 268 15.40 -18.16 -19.72
N LEU A 269 16.73 -18.12 -19.53
CA LEU A 269 17.66 -19.16 -20.01
C LEU A 269 17.37 -20.51 -19.37
N ARG A 270 17.15 -20.52 -18.06
CA ARG A 270 16.91 -21.74 -17.28
C ARG A 270 15.64 -22.48 -17.71
N HIS A 271 14.62 -21.76 -18.18
CA HIS A 271 13.31 -22.33 -18.53
C HIS A 271 13.09 -22.47 -20.04
N SER A 272 13.96 -21.88 -20.87
CA SER A 272 13.91 -22.03 -22.32
C SER A 272 14.57 -23.34 -22.76
N PRO A 273 14.08 -23.96 -23.85
CA PRO A 273 14.80 -25.03 -24.54
C PRO A 273 16.18 -24.55 -25.02
N PRO A 274 17.23 -25.39 -24.97
CA PRO A 274 18.57 -24.99 -25.41
C PRO A 274 18.60 -24.53 -26.87
N GLY A 275 19.35 -23.45 -27.14
CA GLY A 275 19.59 -22.94 -28.50
C GLY A 275 18.47 -22.09 -29.11
N LEU A 276 17.35 -21.89 -28.40
CA LEU A 276 16.34 -20.91 -28.80
C LEU A 276 16.69 -19.52 -28.26
N PRO A 277 16.47 -18.45 -29.04
CA PRO A 277 16.81 -17.11 -28.61
C PRO A 277 15.86 -16.59 -27.53
N ILE A 278 16.41 -15.88 -26.55
CA ILE A 278 15.66 -15.01 -25.63
C ILE A 278 15.58 -13.63 -26.26
N ARG A 279 14.40 -13.01 -26.26
CA ARG A 279 14.24 -11.67 -26.84
C ARG A 279 14.10 -10.62 -25.73
N LEU A 280 14.93 -9.59 -25.79
CA LEU A 280 14.85 -8.41 -24.92
C LEU A 280 14.36 -7.22 -25.75
N VAL A 281 13.16 -6.73 -25.43
CA VAL A 281 12.53 -5.60 -26.11
C VAL A 281 12.41 -4.43 -25.14
N ALA A 282 12.83 -3.23 -25.54
CA ALA A 282 12.65 -2.02 -24.73
C ALA A 282 11.94 -0.92 -25.53
N ARG A 283 10.87 -0.35 -24.97
CA ARG A 283 10.04 0.68 -25.61
C ARG A 283 9.69 1.80 -24.63
N ARG A 284 9.65 3.03 -25.13
CA ARG A 284 9.06 4.16 -24.39
C ARG A 284 7.54 4.12 -24.57
N VAL A 285 6.81 4.03 -23.46
CA VAL A 285 5.36 4.09 -23.43
C VAL A 285 4.94 5.23 -22.51
N GLY A 286 4.74 6.41 -23.10
CA GLY A 286 4.50 7.66 -22.36
C GLY A 286 5.72 8.04 -21.50
N GLU A 287 5.49 8.13 -20.19
CA GLU A 287 6.48 8.50 -19.16
C GLU A 287 7.17 7.27 -18.53
N ARG A 288 7.16 6.14 -19.23
CA ARG A 288 7.71 4.88 -18.71
C ARG A 288 8.50 4.16 -19.79
N LEU A 289 9.55 3.47 -19.35
CA LEU A 289 10.26 2.48 -20.12
C LEU A 289 9.66 1.11 -19.82
N GLU A 290 9.13 0.43 -20.83
CA GLU A 290 8.73 -0.97 -20.75
C GLU A 290 9.86 -1.84 -21.30
N ILE A 291 10.30 -2.81 -20.50
CA ILE A 291 11.35 -3.77 -20.82
C ILE A 291 10.72 -5.17 -20.77
N ASP A 292 10.54 -5.78 -21.92
CA ASP A 292 9.98 -7.13 -22.07
C ASP A 292 11.10 -8.15 -22.30
N VAL A 293 11.15 -9.18 -21.45
CA VAL A 293 11.99 -10.37 -21.66
C VAL A 293 11.09 -11.54 -22.03
N ASP A 294 11.20 -11.99 -23.27
CA ASP A 294 10.43 -13.11 -23.82
C ASP A 294 11.29 -14.38 -23.87
N ASP A 295 10.82 -15.43 -23.21
CA ASP A 295 11.38 -16.78 -23.26
C ASP A 295 10.57 -17.70 -24.18
N ARG A 296 11.13 -18.87 -24.50
CA ARG A 296 10.46 -19.92 -25.31
C ARG A 296 10.14 -21.17 -24.49
N GLY A 297 10.00 -21.00 -23.18
CA GLY A 297 9.71 -22.06 -22.23
C GLY A 297 8.23 -22.51 -22.25
N PRO A 298 7.79 -23.26 -21.23
CA PRO A 298 6.41 -23.74 -21.12
C PRO A 298 5.38 -22.63 -20.85
N GLY A 299 5.82 -21.40 -20.58
CA GLY A 299 4.96 -20.30 -20.15
C GLY A 299 4.57 -20.37 -18.66
N ILE A 300 3.85 -19.34 -18.19
CA ILE A 300 3.40 -19.22 -16.80
C ILE A 300 1.87 -19.25 -16.75
N PRO A 301 1.26 -20.24 -16.09
CA PRO A 301 -0.19 -20.32 -15.93
C PRO A 301 -0.78 -19.04 -15.34
N PRO A 302 -1.96 -18.55 -15.80
CA PRO A 302 -2.56 -17.32 -15.30
C PRO A 302 -2.74 -17.25 -13.78
N ALA A 303 -3.04 -18.39 -13.14
CA ALA A 303 -3.21 -18.50 -11.69
C ALA A 303 -1.91 -18.26 -10.91
N ASP A 304 -0.75 -18.49 -11.53
CA ASP A 304 0.55 -18.41 -10.88
C ASP A 304 1.27 -17.08 -11.16
N ARG A 305 0.81 -16.26 -12.11
CA ARG A 305 1.48 -15.02 -12.54
C ARG A 305 1.73 -14.00 -11.43
N GLN A 306 0.83 -13.89 -10.44
CA GLN A 306 1.04 -13.00 -9.29
C GLN A 306 1.89 -13.68 -8.21
N ARG A 307 1.79 -15.00 -8.13
CA ARG A 307 2.33 -15.89 -7.11
C ARG A 307 3.82 -16.14 -7.26
N ILE A 308 4.34 -16.18 -8.50
CA ILE A 308 5.78 -16.32 -8.76
C ILE A 308 6.65 -15.20 -8.17
N PHE A 309 6.05 -14.05 -7.84
CA PHE A 309 6.73 -12.91 -7.21
C PHE A 309 6.63 -12.94 -5.68
N GLU A 310 5.97 -13.94 -5.11
CA GLU A 310 5.96 -14.18 -3.68
C GLU A 310 7.22 -14.97 -3.27
N PRO A 311 7.81 -14.65 -2.11
CA PRO A 311 8.98 -15.38 -1.63
C PRO A 311 8.71 -16.89 -1.60
N PHE A 312 9.67 -17.69 -2.08
CA PHE A 312 9.70 -19.15 -1.95
C PHE A 312 8.68 -19.94 -2.80
N GLN A 313 8.10 -19.34 -3.84
CA GLN A 313 7.10 -20.03 -4.68
C GLN A 313 7.62 -20.72 -5.95
N SER A 314 8.93 -20.91 -6.14
CA SER A 314 9.43 -21.73 -7.25
C SER A 314 9.28 -23.23 -6.99
N GLY A 315 8.87 -23.98 -8.02
CA GLY A 315 8.96 -25.44 -8.04
C GLY A 315 10.41 -25.96 -7.95
N SER A 316 10.55 -27.28 -7.96
CA SER A 316 11.73 -28.11 -7.59
C SER A 316 13.11 -27.80 -8.22
N ARG A 317 13.31 -26.70 -8.96
CA ARG A 317 14.55 -26.35 -9.67
C ARG A 317 15.07 -24.91 -9.48
N GLY A 318 14.59 -24.16 -8.48
CA GLY A 318 15.10 -22.81 -8.17
C GLY A 318 14.82 -22.36 -6.73
N SER A 319 15.50 -21.31 -6.26
CA SER A 319 15.39 -20.83 -4.86
C SER A 319 14.10 -20.05 -4.55
N GLY A 320 13.28 -19.71 -5.54
CA GLY A 320 12.02 -18.96 -5.32
C GLY A 320 12.20 -17.50 -4.90
N LEU A 321 13.44 -17.02 -4.80
CA LEU A 321 13.75 -15.65 -4.38
C LEU A 321 14.03 -14.69 -5.54
N GLY A 322 14.47 -15.21 -6.70
CA GLY A 322 14.92 -14.38 -7.83
C GLY A 322 13.89 -13.34 -8.28
N LEU A 323 12.67 -13.76 -8.61
CA LEU A 323 11.62 -12.84 -9.08
C LEU A 323 11.06 -11.94 -7.96
N THR A 324 11.10 -12.40 -6.71
CA THR A 324 10.77 -11.56 -5.54
C THR A 324 11.76 -10.40 -5.41
N ILE A 325 13.06 -10.69 -5.57
CA ILE A 325 14.14 -9.70 -5.52
C ILE A 325 14.01 -8.70 -6.69
N VAL A 326 13.72 -9.20 -7.90
CA VAL A 326 13.46 -8.35 -9.08
C VAL A 326 12.34 -7.36 -8.81
N ARG A 327 11.22 -7.81 -8.21
CA ARG A 327 10.11 -6.93 -7.83
C ARG A 327 10.53 -5.87 -6.80
N GLY A 328 11.36 -6.23 -5.82
CA GLY A 328 11.92 -5.30 -4.83
C GLY A 328 12.84 -4.25 -5.46
N MET A 329 13.78 -4.68 -6.31
CA MET A 329 14.73 -3.81 -7.00
C MET A 329 14.02 -2.81 -7.91
N ILE A 330 13.10 -3.27 -8.76
CA ILE A 330 12.35 -2.40 -9.67
C ILE A 330 11.36 -1.51 -8.90
N GLY A 331 10.70 -2.06 -7.87
CA GLY A 331 9.81 -1.31 -6.99
C GLY A 331 10.51 -0.16 -6.25
N ALA A 332 11.76 -0.36 -5.79
CA ALA A 332 12.57 0.69 -5.17
C ALA A 332 12.88 1.87 -6.11
N HIS A 333 12.73 1.67 -7.42
CA HIS A 333 12.85 2.70 -8.46
C HIS A 333 11.50 3.29 -8.89
N GLY A 334 10.39 2.95 -8.22
CA GLY A 334 9.04 3.38 -8.60
C GLY A 334 8.45 2.62 -9.79
N GLY A 335 9.06 1.49 -10.13
CA GLY A 335 8.66 0.61 -11.23
C GLY A 335 7.74 -0.53 -10.82
N THR A 336 7.37 -1.36 -11.79
CA THR A 336 6.53 -2.55 -11.62
C THR A 336 7.08 -3.74 -12.40
N VAL A 337 6.69 -4.95 -12.01
CA VAL A 337 7.07 -6.19 -12.67
C VAL A 337 5.83 -7.06 -12.87
N GLU A 338 5.63 -7.57 -14.08
CA GLU A 338 4.46 -8.37 -14.45
C GLU A 338 4.87 -9.59 -15.28
N ALA A 339 4.08 -10.67 -15.17
CA ALA A 339 4.22 -11.85 -16.01
C ALA A 339 3.05 -11.93 -17.00
N LEU A 340 3.35 -12.11 -18.28
CA LEU A 340 2.42 -12.12 -19.40
C LEU A 340 2.73 -13.31 -20.32
N ASP A 341 1.87 -13.55 -21.31
CA ASP A 341 2.14 -14.52 -22.37
C ASP A 341 3.05 -13.89 -23.43
N ALA A 342 4.08 -14.63 -23.86
CA ALA A 342 4.88 -14.21 -25.00
C ALA A 342 4.12 -14.48 -26.31
N ALA A 343 4.18 -13.54 -27.27
CA ALA A 343 3.44 -13.61 -28.54
C ALA A 343 3.80 -14.83 -29.42
N GLY A 344 4.91 -15.51 -29.12
CA GLY A 344 5.39 -16.70 -29.82
C GLY A 344 5.37 -17.99 -28.99
N GLY A 345 4.66 -18.00 -27.86
CA GLY A 345 4.71 -19.08 -26.87
C GLY A 345 5.87 -18.91 -25.89
N GLY A 346 5.67 -19.34 -24.64
CA GLY A 346 6.57 -19.06 -23.52
C GLY A 346 6.04 -17.96 -22.60
N ALA A 347 6.87 -17.46 -21.70
CA ALA A 347 6.51 -16.38 -20.79
C ALA A 347 7.19 -15.06 -21.18
N ARG A 348 6.48 -13.97 -20.90
CA ARG A 348 6.99 -12.60 -20.97
C ARG A 348 7.09 -12.05 -19.56
N LEU A 349 8.28 -11.65 -19.15
CA LEU A 349 8.47 -10.84 -17.94
C LEU A 349 8.65 -9.38 -18.35
N ARG A 350 7.70 -8.54 -17.91
CA ARG A 350 7.70 -7.10 -18.17
C ARG A 350 8.18 -6.35 -16.95
N LEU A 351 9.25 -5.59 -17.10
CA LEU A 351 9.75 -4.63 -16.12
C LEU A 351 9.37 -3.22 -16.61
N THR A 352 8.83 -2.40 -15.73
CA THR A 352 8.46 -1.02 -16.06
C THR A 352 9.21 -0.08 -15.15
N LEU A 353 9.94 0.89 -15.71
CA LEU A 353 10.63 1.95 -14.96
C LEU A 353 10.08 3.32 -15.35
N PRO A 354 9.92 4.26 -14.40
CA PRO A 354 9.55 5.63 -14.74
C PRO A 354 10.69 6.31 -15.49
N LEU A 355 10.36 7.02 -16.56
CA LEU A 355 11.26 7.96 -17.20
C LEU A 355 11.18 9.28 -16.44
N SER A 356 12.34 9.83 -16.12
CA SER A 356 12.46 11.15 -15.52
C SER A 356 13.20 12.05 -16.50
N GLU A 357 12.92 13.34 -16.51
CA GLU A 357 13.70 14.29 -17.29
C GLU A 357 15.02 14.63 -16.58
N PRO A 358 16.17 14.56 -17.27
CA PRO A 358 17.43 15.03 -16.71
C PRO A 358 17.35 16.54 -16.45
N PRO A 359 17.85 17.02 -15.29
CA PRO A 359 17.95 18.45 -15.05
C PRO A 359 18.92 19.04 -16.09
N GLY A 360 18.39 19.83 -17.04
CA GLY A 360 19.16 20.49 -18.11
C GLY A 360 18.83 20.06 -19.56
N GLY A 361 17.59 19.68 -19.86
CA GLY A 361 17.13 19.58 -21.26
C GLY A 361 17.25 20.92 -22.02
N PRO A 362 17.33 20.93 -23.36
CA PRO A 362 17.80 22.05 -24.19
C PRO A 362 16.94 23.33 -24.19
N ASP A 363 15.92 23.45 -23.35
CA ASP A 363 14.96 24.57 -23.34
C ASP A 363 15.36 25.73 -22.40
N GLU A 364 16.52 25.69 -21.72
CA GLU A 364 16.94 26.77 -20.80
C GLU A 364 17.98 27.76 -21.37
N GLU A 365 18.51 27.59 -22.59
CA GLU A 365 19.53 28.52 -23.15
C GLU A 365 19.00 29.65 -24.06
N GLU A 366 17.73 29.67 -24.47
CA GLU A 366 17.23 30.73 -25.39
C GLU A 366 16.64 31.99 -24.70
N GLY A 367 16.67 32.07 -23.36
CA GLY A 367 16.06 33.18 -22.60
C GLY A 367 16.98 34.34 -22.21
N ALA A 368 18.28 34.29 -22.53
CA ALA A 368 19.23 35.30 -22.09
C ALA A 368 20.23 35.71 -23.17
N LYS A 369 19.79 36.57 -24.10
CA LYS A 369 20.65 37.58 -24.72
C LYS A 369 19.86 38.77 -25.25
#